data_AF-A0A962Z3E6-F1
#
_entry.id   AF-A0A962Z3E6-F1
#
_cell.length_a   1.000
_cell.length_b   1.000
_cell.length_c   1.000
_cell.angle_alpha   90.00
_cell.angle_beta   90.00
_cell.angle_gamma   90.00
#
_symmetry.space_group_name_H-M   'P 1'
#
loop_
_entity.id
_entity.type
_entity.pdbx_description
1 polymer ?
#
loop_
_entity_poly.entity_id
_entity_poly.type
_entity_poly.pdbx_seq_one_letter_code
_entity_poly.pdbx_strand_id
1 'polypeptide(L)'
;MCGIVGAIAQREVMPILMEGLRRLEYRGYDSAGLAIRDASGHLQRIRSVGKVAALQQLLDNASVSGNLGIAHTRWATHGMPAERNAHPHMSGEKVAVVHNGIIENHSDLRAELSQLGYCFSSETDTEVIAHLLGSLLDRDPDLLKAVRITLTRLVGAYALAVASPDDPDRIVVARAGSPLVVGVGIEENFIASDVFALLPVTQRFMFLEEGDVAEIRRDRISVYDVDGNPVERTVRASQLAASTADKGPYRHYMLKEIHEQPGVIAETLEGRIHKGRLLEESFGHQARDLFDQT
;
A
#
# COMPACT_ATOMS: atom_id res chain seq x y z
N MET A 1 4.33 -11.37 -2.21
CA MET A 1 4.52 -10.01 -1.62
C MET A 1 3.13 -9.50 -1.25
N CYS A 2 2.88 -8.84 -0.14
CA CYS A 2 1.51 -8.41 0.17
C CYS A 2 1.06 -7.22 -0.73
N GLY A 3 -0.21 -6.83 -0.64
CA GLY A 3 -0.80 -5.71 -1.37
C GLY A 3 -1.49 -4.73 -0.44
N ILE A 4 -1.23 -3.43 -0.58
CA ILE A 4 -1.90 -2.35 0.15
C ILE A 4 -2.72 -1.52 -0.83
N VAL A 5 -3.93 -1.13 -0.42
CA VAL A 5 -4.74 -0.10 -1.08
C VAL A 5 -5.30 0.84 -0.01
N GLY A 6 -5.31 2.13 -0.27
CA GLY A 6 -5.95 3.13 0.58
C GLY A 6 -6.63 4.18 -0.30
N ALA A 7 -7.70 4.77 0.20
CA ALA A 7 -8.47 5.77 -0.53
C ALA A 7 -9.12 6.75 0.43
N ILE A 8 -9.10 8.03 0.05
CA ILE A 8 -9.80 9.12 0.72
C ILE A 8 -10.46 10.02 -0.32
N ALA A 9 -11.78 10.16 -0.25
CA ALA A 9 -12.58 10.86 -1.26
C ALA A 9 -13.82 11.53 -0.65
N GLN A 10 -14.62 12.24 -1.46
CA GLN A 10 -15.99 12.62 -1.06
C GLN A 10 -16.99 11.49 -1.25
N ARG A 11 -16.79 10.69 -2.30
CA ARG A 11 -17.62 9.53 -2.66
C ARG A 11 -17.23 8.29 -1.87
N GLU A 12 -18.05 7.26 -1.96
CA GLU A 12 -17.75 5.96 -1.37
C GLU A 12 -16.48 5.34 -1.97
N VAL A 13 -15.59 4.86 -1.11
CA VAL A 13 -14.30 4.29 -1.52
C VAL A 13 -14.30 2.77 -1.59
N MET A 14 -15.35 2.10 -1.08
CA MET A 14 -15.45 0.63 -1.06
C MET A 14 -15.20 -0.01 -2.44
N PRO A 15 -15.83 0.45 -3.56
CA PRO A 15 -15.58 -0.15 -4.87
C PRO A 15 -14.13 0.01 -5.33
N ILE A 16 -13.49 1.13 -4.96
CA ILE A 16 -12.09 1.44 -5.31
C ILE A 16 -11.15 0.51 -4.56
N LEU A 17 -11.37 0.34 -3.24
CA LEU A 17 -10.58 -0.57 -2.42
C LEU A 17 -10.69 -2.01 -2.94
N MET A 18 -11.90 -2.49 -3.22
CA MET A 18 -12.11 -3.85 -3.72
C MET A 18 -11.51 -4.10 -5.10
N GLU A 19 -11.64 -3.15 -6.03
CA GLU A 19 -11.00 -3.26 -7.33
C GLU A 19 -9.47 -3.23 -7.22
N GLY A 20 -8.93 -2.36 -6.36
CA GLY A 20 -7.50 -2.33 -6.08
C GLY A 20 -7.00 -3.67 -5.52
N LEU A 21 -7.71 -4.28 -4.58
CA LEU A 21 -7.36 -5.59 -4.04
C LEU A 21 -7.37 -6.69 -5.12
N ARG A 22 -8.38 -6.71 -6.00
CA ARG A 22 -8.43 -7.68 -7.11
C ARG A 22 -7.20 -7.57 -8.01
N ARG A 23 -6.76 -6.34 -8.28
CA ARG A 23 -5.57 -6.08 -9.09
C ARG A 23 -4.27 -6.42 -8.37
N LEU A 24 -4.26 -6.50 -7.03
CA LEU A 24 -3.10 -6.89 -6.23
C LEU A 24 -3.10 -8.37 -5.82
N GLU A 25 -4.15 -9.14 -6.14
CA GLU A 25 -4.28 -10.55 -5.73
C GLU A 25 -3.13 -11.45 -6.24
N TYR A 26 -2.50 -11.07 -7.36
CA TYR A 26 -1.30 -11.79 -7.86
C TYR A 26 -0.11 -11.72 -6.90
N ARG A 27 -0.10 -10.77 -5.95
CA ARG A 27 0.96 -10.60 -4.97
C ARG A 27 0.71 -11.46 -3.72
N GLY A 28 -0.55 -11.59 -3.28
CA GLY A 28 -0.95 -12.37 -2.10
C GLY A 28 -2.43 -12.75 -2.09
N TYR A 29 -2.73 -13.97 -1.64
CA TYR A 29 -4.08 -14.56 -1.72
C TYR A 29 -4.43 -15.47 -0.53
N ASP A 30 -3.64 -15.43 0.55
CA ASP A 30 -3.89 -16.24 1.76
C ASP A 30 -5.03 -15.68 2.60
N SER A 31 -5.20 -14.36 2.58
CA SER A 31 -6.30 -13.62 3.22
C SER A 31 -6.39 -12.21 2.66
N ALA A 32 -7.54 -11.57 2.86
CA ALA A 32 -7.77 -10.17 2.51
C ALA A 32 -8.65 -9.49 3.56
N GLY A 33 -8.57 -8.17 3.64
CA GLY A 33 -9.45 -7.40 4.51
C GLY A 33 -9.37 -5.91 4.26
N LEU A 34 -10.27 -5.18 4.90
CA LEU A 34 -10.34 -3.72 4.86
C LEU A 34 -10.84 -3.14 6.18
N ALA A 35 -10.56 -1.86 6.36
CA ALA A 35 -11.15 -1.01 7.37
C ALA A 35 -11.64 0.27 6.68
N ILE A 36 -12.90 0.59 6.86
CA ILE A 36 -13.53 1.79 6.30
C ILE A 36 -14.17 2.58 7.42
N ARG A 37 -14.00 3.90 7.39
CA ARG A 37 -14.69 4.80 8.30
C ARG A 37 -16.11 5.01 7.82
N ASP A 38 -17.07 4.55 8.60
CA ASP A 38 -18.49 4.64 8.27
C ASP A 38 -19.09 6.03 8.56
N ALA A 39 -20.36 6.21 8.19
CA ALA A 39 -21.09 7.46 8.42
C ALA A 39 -21.32 7.77 9.91
N SER A 40 -21.26 6.76 10.80
CA SER A 40 -21.34 6.96 12.25
C SER A 40 -20.00 7.41 12.86
N GLY A 41 -18.93 7.37 12.08
CA GLY A 41 -17.59 7.81 12.45
C GLY A 41 -16.69 6.71 12.98
N HIS A 42 -17.15 5.46 13.00
CA HIS A 42 -16.36 4.32 13.46
C HIS A 42 -15.62 3.65 12.31
N LEU A 43 -14.50 3.00 12.61
CA LEU A 43 -13.81 2.14 11.64
C LEU A 43 -14.43 0.74 11.66
N GLN A 44 -15.15 0.40 10.60
CA GLN A 44 -15.65 -0.95 10.38
C GLN A 44 -14.58 -1.80 9.70
N ARG A 45 -14.19 -2.89 10.37
CA ARG A 45 -13.19 -3.84 9.87
C ARG A 45 -13.84 -5.14 9.43
N ILE A 46 -13.54 -5.58 8.21
CA ILE A 46 -13.96 -6.87 7.66
C ILE A 46 -12.74 -7.58 7.10
N ARG A 47 -12.59 -8.86 7.45
CA ARG A 47 -11.46 -9.71 7.06
C ARG A 47 -11.96 -11.09 6.66
N SER A 48 -11.26 -11.73 5.74
CA SER A 48 -11.57 -13.07 5.27
C SER A 48 -10.29 -13.86 5.00
N VAL A 49 -10.34 -15.16 5.24
CA VAL A 49 -9.28 -16.10 4.81
C VAL A 49 -9.51 -16.45 3.34
N GLY A 50 -8.43 -16.54 2.58
CA GLY A 50 -8.43 -16.85 1.16
C GLY A 50 -8.44 -15.61 0.26
N LYS A 51 -8.96 -15.79 -0.94
CA LYS A 51 -8.93 -14.82 -2.04
C LYS A 51 -9.84 -13.62 -1.79
N VAL A 52 -9.63 -12.54 -2.55
CA VAL A 52 -10.43 -11.31 -2.49
C VAL A 52 -11.92 -11.59 -2.74
N ALA A 53 -12.25 -12.62 -3.53
CA ALA A 53 -13.63 -13.06 -3.73
C ALA A 53 -14.34 -13.49 -2.43
N ALA A 54 -13.64 -14.11 -1.48
CA ALA A 54 -14.22 -14.48 -0.19
C ALA A 54 -14.52 -13.25 0.67
N LEU A 55 -13.68 -12.21 0.59
CA LEU A 55 -13.97 -10.91 1.22
C LEU A 55 -15.20 -10.25 0.59
N GLN A 56 -15.32 -10.29 -0.75
CA GLN A 56 -16.49 -9.74 -1.45
C GLN A 56 -17.80 -10.40 -0.99
N GLN A 57 -17.83 -11.72 -0.80
CA GLN A 57 -19.02 -12.43 -0.32
C GLN A 57 -19.47 -11.97 1.08
N LEU A 58 -18.53 -11.62 1.97
CA LEU A 58 -18.86 -11.06 3.28
C LEU A 58 -19.46 -9.65 3.14
N LEU A 59 -18.90 -8.85 2.22
CA LEU A 59 -19.34 -7.48 1.95
C LEU A 59 -20.71 -7.43 1.26
N ASP A 60 -21.06 -8.40 0.42
CA ASP A 60 -22.37 -8.47 -0.23
C ASP A 60 -23.52 -8.56 0.79
N ASN A 61 -23.23 -9.05 2.00
CA ASN A 61 -24.18 -9.18 3.10
C ASN A 61 -24.01 -8.09 4.19
N ALA A 62 -23.01 -7.22 4.06
CA ALA A 62 -22.68 -6.20 5.04
C ALA A 62 -22.90 -4.80 4.46
N SER A 63 -23.70 -3.97 5.13
CA SER A 63 -23.90 -2.57 4.77
C SER A 63 -22.69 -1.73 5.20
N VAL A 64 -21.58 -1.85 4.47
CA VAL A 64 -20.36 -1.06 4.74
C VAL A 64 -20.17 -0.01 3.66
N SER A 65 -20.31 1.24 4.06
CA SER A 65 -20.02 2.41 3.23
C SER A 65 -19.15 3.39 3.99
N GLY A 66 -18.43 4.22 3.24
CA GLY A 66 -17.54 5.21 3.81
C GLY A 66 -16.64 5.82 2.76
N ASN A 67 -16.03 6.93 3.11
CA ASN A 67 -15.28 7.80 2.20
C ASN A 67 -13.76 7.80 2.48
N LEU A 68 -13.34 7.09 3.53
CA LEU A 68 -11.95 6.86 3.92
C LEU A 68 -11.78 5.38 4.27
N GLY A 69 -10.76 4.74 3.72
CA GLY A 69 -10.45 3.38 4.09
C GLY A 69 -9.10 2.87 3.61
N ILE A 70 -8.67 1.79 4.24
CA ILE A 70 -7.45 1.04 3.93
C ILE A 70 -7.80 -0.44 3.78
N ALA A 71 -7.10 -1.12 2.87
CA ALA A 71 -7.36 -2.48 2.49
C ALA A 71 -6.05 -3.23 2.21
N HIS A 72 -6.09 -4.55 2.36
CA HIS A 72 -4.91 -5.39 2.25
C HIS A 72 -5.20 -6.78 1.67
N THR A 73 -4.25 -7.27 0.86
CA THR A 73 -4.12 -8.69 0.51
C THR A 73 -2.83 -9.24 1.11
N ARG A 74 -2.91 -10.38 1.79
CA ARG A 74 -1.80 -10.93 2.57
C ARG A 74 -1.21 -12.17 1.91
N TRP A 75 0.12 -12.23 1.97
CA TRP A 75 0.94 -13.43 1.82
C TRP A 75 1.60 -13.69 3.18
N ALA A 76 1.27 -14.79 3.84
CA ALA A 76 1.65 -15.00 5.23
C ALA A 76 3.16 -15.24 5.40
N THR A 77 3.81 -14.49 6.30
CA THR A 77 5.21 -14.70 6.74
C THR A 77 5.27 -15.12 8.21
N HIS A 78 4.70 -14.30 9.10
CA HIS A 78 4.52 -14.59 10.52
C HIS A 78 3.07 -14.97 10.83
N GLY A 79 2.85 -16.12 11.46
CA GLY A 79 1.50 -16.61 11.77
C GLY A 79 0.81 -17.23 10.54
N MET A 80 0.12 -18.35 10.77
CA MET A 80 -0.58 -19.08 9.71
C MET A 80 -1.71 -18.24 9.09
N PRO A 81 -2.13 -18.54 7.84
CA PRO A 81 -3.35 -17.98 7.26
C PRO A 81 -4.55 -18.22 8.18
N ALA A 82 -5.03 -17.15 8.80
CA ALA A 82 -6.16 -17.15 9.72
C ALA A 82 -6.75 -15.75 9.74
N GLU A 83 -8.06 -15.63 9.96
CA GLU A 83 -8.74 -14.33 9.94
C GLU A 83 -8.14 -13.37 10.98
N ARG A 84 -7.76 -13.88 12.17
CA ARG A 84 -7.09 -13.09 13.21
C ARG A 84 -5.76 -12.46 12.76
N ASN A 85 -5.08 -13.09 11.81
CA ASN A 85 -3.79 -12.63 11.23
C ASN A 85 -3.96 -11.84 9.95
N ALA A 86 -5.18 -11.75 9.41
CA ALA A 86 -5.45 -10.92 8.25
C ALA A 86 -5.41 -9.44 8.66
N HIS A 87 -4.95 -8.60 7.74
CA HIS A 87 -4.95 -7.16 7.92
C HIS A 87 -6.33 -6.59 7.51
N PRO A 88 -6.73 -5.39 7.97
CA PRO A 88 -6.01 -4.50 8.88
C PRO A 88 -5.94 -5.00 10.33
N HIS A 89 -4.82 -4.72 11.00
CA HIS A 89 -4.73 -4.82 12.46
C HIS A 89 -5.27 -3.54 13.10
N MET A 90 -5.84 -3.65 14.30
CA MET A 90 -6.41 -2.51 15.02
C MET A 90 -5.99 -2.56 16.49
N SER A 91 -5.89 -1.38 17.12
CA SER A 91 -5.75 -1.26 18.57
C SER A 91 -7.02 -0.68 19.17
N GLY A 92 -7.91 -1.56 19.63
CA GLY A 92 -9.28 -1.19 19.98
C GLY A 92 -9.97 -0.54 18.78
N GLU A 93 -10.68 0.56 19.04
CA GLU A 93 -11.35 1.35 18.00
C GLU A 93 -10.52 2.54 17.52
N LYS A 94 -9.30 2.75 18.03
CA LYS A 94 -8.53 4.00 17.86
C LYS A 94 -7.81 4.13 16.52
N VAL A 95 -7.31 3.02 15.98
CA VAL A 95 -6.43 3.03 14.80
C VAL A 95 -6.49 1.70 14.08
N ALA A 96 -6.47 1.75 12.75
CA ALA A 96 -6.30 0.62 11.85
C ALA A 96 -5.00 0.77 11.05
N VAL A 97 -4.30 -0.34 10.84
CA VAL A 97 -3.02 -0.41 10.15
C VAL A 97 -3.03 -1.55 9.13
N VAL A 98 -2.56 -1.26 7.92
CA VAL A 98 -2.13 -2.28 6.95
C VAL A 98 -0.64 -2.14 6.71
N HIS A 99 0.03 -3.29 6.56
CA HIS A 99 1.48 -3.38 6.49
C HIS A 99 1.94 -4.38 5.43
N ASN A 100 2.96 -3.99 4.67
CA ASN A 100 3.75 -4.87 3.81
C ASN A 100 5.20 -4.83 4.29
N GLY A 101 5.76 -5.97 4.66
CA GLY A 101 7.12 -6.01 5.17
C GLY A 101 7.26 -6.93 6.37
N ILE A 102 8.34 -6.74 7.12
CA ILE A 102 8.66 -7.48 8.34
C ILE A 102 9.21 -6.49 9.36
N ILE A 103 8.62 -6.50 10.56
CA ILE A 103 9.17 -5.79 11.73
C ILE A 103 10.05 -6.77 12.52
N GLU A 104 11.36 -6.58 12.46
CA GLU A 104 12.36 -7.51 12.99
C GLU A 104 12.38 -7.49 14.53
N ASN A 105 12.18 -6.32 15.13
CA ASN A 105 12.16 -6.14 16.59
C ASN A 105 10.75 -6.28 17.20
N HIS A 106 9.81 -6.97 16.53
CA HIS A 106 8.43 -7.10 17.00
C HIS A 106 8.33 -7.82 18.36
N SER A 107 9.21 -8.77 18.66
CA SER A 107 9.20 -9.52 19.93
C SER A 107 9.42 -8.60 21.14
N ASP A 108 10.38 -7.68 21.03
CA ASP A 108 10.70 -6.73 22.09
C ASP A 108 9.54 -5.74 22.31
N LEU A 109 9.01 -5.20 21.20
CA LEU A 109 7.86 -4.28 21.23
C LEU A 109 6.61 -4.96 21.82
N ARG A 110 6.36 -6.22 21.44
CA ARG A 110 5.25 -7.02 21.97
C ARG A 110 5.38 -7.22 23.48
N ALA A 111 6.58 -7.54 23.97
CA ALA A 111 6.83 -7.72 25.40
C ALA A 111 6.57 -6.42 26.18
N GLU A 112 7.07 -5.28 25.70
CA GLU A 112 6.83 -3.97 26.31
C GLU A 112 5.34 -3.62 26.36
N LEU A 113 4.64 -3.71 25.22
CA LEU A 113 3.22 -3.38 25.13
C LEU A 113 2.36 -4.31 25.99
N SER A 114 2.75 -5.58 26.13
CA SER A 114 2.06 -6.51 27.04
C SER A 114 2.21 -6.09 28.51
N GLN A 115 3.38 -5.58 28.92
CA GLN A 115 3.58 -5.03 30.27
C GLN A 115 2.74 -3.75 30.51
N LEU A 116 2.44 -3.00 29.45
CA LEU A 116 1.52 -1.87 29.49
C LEU A 116 0.04 -2.27 29.46
N GLY A 117 -0.27 -3.58 29.42
CA GLY A 117 -1.63 -4.11 29.49
C GLY A 117 -2.31 -4.35 28.13
N TYR A 118 -1.60 -4.23 27.01
CA TYR A 118 -2.16 -4.56 25.71
C TYR A 118 -2.27 -6.07 25.50
N CYS A 119 -3.45 -6.54 25.10
CA CYS A 119 -3.70 -7.93 24.76
C CYS A 119 -3.55 -8.17 23.26
N PHE A 120 -2.58 -8.99 22.88
CA PHE A 120 -2.37 -9.38 21.48
C PHE A 120 -3.29 -10.54 21.09
N SER A 121 -3.96 -10.40 19.95
CA SER A 121 -4.94 -11.34 19.41
C SER A 121 -4.43 -12.12 18.19
N SER A 122 -3.26 -11.77 17.68
CA SER A 122 -2.64 -12.37 16.49
C SER A 122 -1.21 -12.83 16.76
N GLU A 123 -0.67 -13.63 15.86
CA GLU A 123 0.74 -14.02 15.86
C GLU A 123 1.60 -13.12 14.96
N THR A 124 1.03 -12.02 14.45
CA THR A 124 1.71 -11.15 13.49
C THR A 124 2.62 -10.14 14.18
N ASP A 125 3.67 -9.76 13.47
CA ASP A 125 4.50 -8.60 13.75
C ASP A 125 3.70 -7.29 13.60
N THR A 126 2.75 -7.24 12.67
CA THR A 126 1.97 -6.03 12.35
C THR A 126 1.11 -5.53 13.52
N GLU A 127 0.59 -6.41 14.38
CA GLU A 127 -0.22 -6.01 15.54
C GLU A 127 0.56 -5.13 16.53
N VAL A 128 1.89 -5.26 16.61
CA VAL A 128 2.72 -4.40 17.47
C VAL A 128 2.67 -2.94 17.03
N ILE A 129 2.56 -2.69 15.72
CA ILE A 129 2.45 -1.34 15.15
C ILE A 129 1.12 -0.72 15.57
N ALA A 130 0.03 -1.48 15.47
CA ALA A 130 -1.30 -1.00 15.84
C ALA A 130 -1.36 -0.62 17.33
N HIS A 131 -0.85 -1.46 18.23
CA HIS A 131 -0.85 -1.17 19.67
C HIS A 131 0.12 -0.06 20.06
N LEU A 132 1.29 0.02 19.42
CA LEU A 132 2.21 1.14 19.64
C LEU A 132 1.56 2.47 19.25
N LEU A 133 0.91 2.55 18.08
CA LEU A 133 0.14 3.71 17.66
C LEU A 133 -0.99 4.04 18.64
N GLY A 134 -1.77 3.02 19.04
CA GLY A 134 -2.84 3.20 20.03
C GLY A 134 -2.34 3.80 21.34
N SER A 135 -1.17 3.37 21.82
CA SER A 135 -0.56 3.87 23.07
C SER A 135 -0.07 5.32 22.98
N LEU A 136 0.31 5.76 21.79
CA LEU A 136 0.75 7.13 21.53
C LEU A 136 -0.46 8.06 21.36
N LEU A 137 -1.50 7.59 20.68
CA LEU A 137 -2.76 8.32 20.48
C LEU A 137 -3.49 8.59 21.81
N ASP A 138 -3.33 7.73 22.81
CA ASP A 138 -3.84 7.97 24.17
C ASP A 138 -3.23 9.19 24.85
N ARG A 139 -2.02 9.58 24.44
CA ARG A 139 -1.28 10.71 25.01
C ARG A 139 -1.44 11.98 24.19
N ASP A 140 -1.50 11.83 22.87
CA ASP A 140 -1.59 12.92 21.91
C ASP A 140 -2.37 12.44 20.67
N PRO A 141 -3.52 13.03 20.34
CA PRO A 141 -4.39 12.55 19.25
C PRO A 141 -3.85 12.83 17.84
N ASP A 142 -2.67 13.45 17.69
CA ASP A 142 -2.08 13.69 16.37
C ASP A 142 -1.54 12.39 15.73
N LEU A 143 -2.29 11.90 14.74
CA LEU A 143 -1.96 10.68 13.98
C LEU A 143 -0.59 10.74 13.29
N LEU A 144 -0.23 11.88 12.68
CA LEU A 144 1.05 12.01 11.98
C LEU A 144 2.21 11.93 12.97
N LYS A 145 2.07 12.59 14.11
CA LYS A 145 3.05 12.54 15.19
C LYS A 145 3.19 11.12 15.77
N ALA A 146 2.07 10.45 16.04
CA ALA A 146 2.06 9.07 16.52
C ALA A 146 2.76 8.12 15.54
N VAL A 147 2.52 8.27 14.23
CA VAL A 147 3.21 7.49 13.20
C VAL A 147 4.70 7.79 13.21
N ARG A 148 5.12 9.06 13.18
CA ARG A 148 6.55 9.41 13.19
C ARG A 148 7.30 8.84 14.39
N ILE A 149 6.72 8.92 15.60
CA ILE A 149 7.31 8.32 16.81
C ILE A 149 7.32 6.78 16.71
N THR A 150 6.28 6.18 16.13
CA THR A 150 6.24 4.73 15.90
C THR A 150 7.41 4.30 15.01
N LEU A 151 7.63 5.00 13.90
CA LEU A 151 8.68 4.67 12.93
C LEU A 151 10.09 4.69 13.52
N THR A 152 10.40 5.60 14.45
CA THR A 152 11.72 5.63 15.12
C THR A 152 11.97 4.40 16.01
N ARG A 153 10.93 3.61 16.29
CA ARG A 153 10.99 2.40 17.11
C ARG A 153 10.97 1.11 16.29
N LEU A 154 10.65 1.17 14.99
CA LEU A 154 10.56 -0.01 14.14
C LEU A 154 11.92 -0.32 13.51
N VAL A 155 12.29 -1.59 13.51
CA VAL A 155 13.46 -2.11 12.78
C VAL A 155 12.97 -3.10 11.72
N GLY A 156 13.47 -2.96 10.50
CA GLY A 156 13.13 -3.82 9.37
C GLY A 156 12.67 -3.02 8.14
N ALA A 157 11.96 -3.68 7.25
CA ALA A 157 11.39 -3.08 6.04
C ALA A 157 9.87 -3.12 6.12
N TYR A 158 9.22 -2.00 5.81
CA TYR A 158 7.78 -1.82 5.88
C TYR A 158 7.26 -0.82 4.85
N ALA A 159 6.04 -1.03 4.39
CA ALA A 159 5.18 0.00 3.86
C ALA A 159 3.89 -0.03 4.68
N LEU A 160 3.47 1.12 5.18
CA LEU A 160 2.36 1.27 6.11
C LEU A 160 1.30 2.19 5.54
N ALA A 161 0.04 1.86 5.78
CA ALA A 161 -1.05 2.83 5.72
C ALA A 161 -1.87 2.75 7.01
N VAL A 162 -2.11 3.91 7.60
CA VAL A 162 -2.69 4.08 8.93
C VAL A 162 -3.87 5.03 8.85
N ALA A 163 -4.99 4.61 9.44
CA ALA A 163 -6.21 5.40 9.55
C ALA A 163 -6.73 5.39 10.99
N SER A 164 -7.29 6.51 11.44
CA SER A 164 -7.94 6.64 12.75
C SER A 164 -9.38 7.16 12.55
N PRO A 165 -10.36 6.71 13.35
CA PRO A 165 -11.72 7.25 13.26
C PRO A 165 -11.82 8.71 13.72
N ASP A 166 -10.91 9.14 14.60
CA ASP A 166 -10.87 10.48 15.18
C ASP A 166 -10.28 11.53 14.22
N ASP A 167 -9.61 11.09 13.15
CA ASP A 167 -9.08 11.95 12.09
C ASP A 167 -9.71 11.58 10.73
N PRO A 168 -10.95 12.05 10.46
CA PRO A 168 -11.79 11.56 9.37
C PRO A 168 -11.31 11.93 7.96
N ASP A 169 -10.33 12.82 7.85
CA ASP A 169 -9.84 13.35 6.59
C ASP A 169 -8.32 13.15 6.43
N ARG A 170 -7.78 12.09 7.05
CA ARG A 170 -6.34 11.81 7.00
C ARG A 170 -6.05 10.31 6.96
N ILE A 171 -5.24 9.91 5.99
CA ILE A 171 -4.49 8.66 6.02
C ILE A 171 -3.01 9.03 6.13
N VAL A 172 -2.28 8.41 7.07
CA VAL A 172 -0.83 8.58 7.16
C VAL A 172 -0.16 7.32 6.64
N VAL A 173 0.83 7.51 5.78
CA VAL A 173 1.55 6.41 5.16
C VAL A 173 3.05 6.56 5.31
N ALA A 174 3.77 5.44 5.32
CA ALA A 174 5.22 5.45 5.50
C ALA A 174 5.87 4.36 4.64
N ARG A 175 7.08 4.63 4.18
CA ARG A 175 7.87 3.73 3.35
C ARG A 175 9.28 3.53 3.91
N ALA A 176 9.66 2.28 4.12
CA ALA A 176 11.03 1.83 4.32
C ALA A 176 11.22 0.45 3.64
N GLY A 177 11.94 0.36 2.54
CA GLY A 177 12.24 -0.88 1.82
C GLY A 177 11.10 -1.41 0.94
N SER A 178 9.87 -1.49 1.45
CA SER A 178 8.71 -1.96 0.66
C SER A 178 8.15 -0.85 -0.23
N PRO A 179 7.70 -1.14 -1.47
CA PRO A 179 7.20 -0.11 -2.38
C PRO A 179 5.85 0.45 -1.92
N LEU A 180 5.70 1.77 -2.09
CA LEU A 180 4.45 2.49 -1.85
C LEU A 180 4.34 3.68 -2.80
N VAL A 181 3.18 3.86 -3.40
CA VAL A 181 2.87 4.92 -4.35
C VAL A 181 1.57 5.63 -3.96
N VAL A 182 1.54 6.95 -4.15
CA VAL A 182 0.36 7.78 -3.97
C VAL A 182 -0.25 8.06 -5.35
N GLY A 183 -1.52 7.71 -5.53
CA GLY A 183 -2.32 8.11 -6.68
C GLY A 183 -2.99 9.46 -6.42
N VAL A 184 -2.76 10.43 -7.30
CA VAL A 184 -3.26 11.79 -7.16
C VAL A 184 -4.54 11.95 -7.98
N GLY A 185 -5.67 12.21 -7.32
CA GLY A 185 -6.96 12.45 -7.96
C GLY A 185 -7.33 13.94 -8.00
N ILE A 186 -8.62 14.21 -8.20
CA ILE A 186 -9.23 15.56 -8.10
C ILE A 186 -10.15 15.53 -6.89
N GLU A 187 -9.76 16.21 -5.80
CA GLU A 187 -10.46 16.14 -4.50
C GLU A 187 -10.64 14.70 -3.99
N GLU A 188 -9.70 13.83 -4.32
CA GLU A 188 -9.55 12.49 -3.80
C GLU A 188 -8.09 12.06 -3.98
N ASN A 189 -7.58 11.25 -3.06
CA ASN A 189 -6.24 10.71 -3.14
C ASN A 189 -6.24 9.23 -2.75
N PHE A 190 -5.29 8.51 -3.31
CA PHE A 190 -5.20 7.06 -3.21
C PHE A 190 -3.80 6.63 -2.82
N ILE A 191 -3.69 5.46 -2.22
CA ILE A 191 -2.41 4.84 -1.88
C ILE A 191 -2.44 3.41 -2.38
N ALA A 192 -1.34 2.92 -2.93
CA ALA A 192 -1.19 1.50 -3.20
C ALA A 192 0.27 1.06 -3.11
N SER A 193 0.48 -0.24 -2.92
CA SER A 193 1.81 -0.84 -3.05
C SER A 193 2.27 -1.03 -4.51
N ASP A 194 1.34 -0.87 -5.47
CA ASP A 194 1.60 -0.94 -6.91
C ASP A 194 0.61 -0.04 -7.66
N VAL A 195 1.09 0.65 -8.70
CA VAL A 195 0.29 1.53 -9.57
C VAL A 195 -0.90 0.82 -10.20
N PHE A 196 -0.80 -0.48 -10.48
CA PHE A 196 -1.87 -1.24 -11.12
C PHE A 196 -3.18 -1.20 -10.33
N ALA A 197 -3.11 -1.12 -9.00
CA ALA A 197 -4.30 -1.04 -8.15
C ALA A 197 -5.13 0.24 -8.37
N LEU A 198 -4.48 1.29 -8.89
CA LEU A 198 -5.03 2.64 -8.95
C LEU A 198 -5.30 3.14 -10.37
N LEU A 199 -4.84 2.43 -11.41
CA LEU A 199 -5.09 2.78 -12.82
C LEU A 199 -6.57 3.02 -13.18
N PRO A 200 -7.57 2.35 -12.55
CA PRO A 200 -8.98 2.65 -12.80
C PRO A 200 -9.44 4.03 -12.34
N VAL A 201 -8.72 4.67 -11.42
CA VAL A 201 -9.14 5.94 -10.79
C VAL A 201 -8.16 7.10 -11.04
N THR A 202 -6.89 6.83 -11.32
CA THR A 202 -5.92 7.87 -11.69
C THR A 202 -4.77 7.34 -12.54
N GLN A 203 -4.16 8.23 -13.33
CA GLN A 203 -2.91 8.01 -14.05
C GLN A 203 -1.76 8.86 -13.50
N ARG A 204 -2.00 9.61 -12.41
CA ARG A 204 -1.02 10.52 -11.81
C ARG A 204 -0.50 9.91 -10.53
N PHE A 205 0.81 9.68 -10.49
CA PHE A 205 1.46 8.95 -9.41
C PHE A 205 2.61 9.75 -8.81
N MET A 206 2.67 9.75 -7.49
CA MET A 206 3.80 10.24 -6.70
C MET A 206 4.43 9.03 -6.01
N PHE A 207 5.67 8.72 -6.37
CA PHE A 207 6.43 7.64 -5.74
C PHE A 207 7.11 8.19 -4.49
N LEU A 208 6.83 7.56 -3.35
CA LEU A 208 7.51 7.89 -2.10
C LEU A 208 8.94 7.36 -2.18
N GLU A 209 9.89 8.06 -1.57
CA GLU A 209 11.28 7.65 -1.43
C GLU A 209 11.50 6.82 -0.16
N GLU A 210 12.71 6.31 0.01
CA GLU A 210 13.09 5.55 1.19
C GLU A 210 13.08 6.45 2.44
N GLY A 211 12.37 6.04 3.49
CA GLY A 211 12.22 6.81 4.72
C GLY A 211 11.08 7.85 4.70
N ASP A 212 10.38 8.01 3.58
CA ASP A 212 9.31 9.00 3.48
C ASP A 212 8.11 8.66 4.37
N VAL A 213 7.54 9.71 4.94
CA VAL A 213 6.22 9.72 5.58
C VAL A 213 5.33 10.70 4.84
N ALA A 214 4.13 10.28 4.45
CA ALA A 214 3.19 11.16 3.78
C ALA A 214 1.85 11.24 4.53
N GLU A 215 1.37 12.47 4.69
CA GLU A 215 0.01 12.81 5.10
C GLU A 215 -0.84 12.90 3.83
N ILE A 216 -1.81 12.01 3.70
CA ILE A 216 -2.74 11.95 2.58
C ILE A 216 -4.09 12.46 3.05
N ARG A 217 -4.45 13.66 2.61
CA ARG A 217 -5.79 14.24 2.77
C ARG A 217 -6.53 14.17 1.45
N ARG A 218 -7.81 14.51 1.46
CA ARG A 218 -8.61 14.55 0.24
C ARG A 218 -8.14 15.63 -0.74
N ASP A 219 -7.77 16.79 -0.23
CA ASP A 219 -7.43 17.99 -1.00
C ASP A 219 -5.91 18.28 -1.07
N ARG A 220 -5.11 17.61 -0.23
CA ARG A 220 -3.68 17.86 -0.10
C ARG A 220 -2.89 16.58 0.18
N ILE A 221 -1.66 16.55 -0.32
CA ILE A 221 -0.64 15.56 0.04
C ILE A 221 0.57 16.32 0.60
N SER A 222 1.02 15.93 1.78
CA SER A 222 2.26 16.45 2.40
C SER A 222 3.24 15.30 2.56
N VAL A 223 4.50 15.47 2.14
CA VAL A 223 5.54 14.44 2.30
C VAL A 223 6.65 14.99 3.19
N TYR A 224 7.19 14.13 4.04
CA TYR A 224 8.28 14.42 4.96
C TYR A 224 9.36 13.36 4.78
N ASP A 225 10.63 13.79 4.78
CA ASP A 225 11.77 12.87 4.77
C ASP A 225 11.99 12.21 6.15
N VAL A 226 13.04 11.39 6.25
CA VAL A 226 13.41 10.67 7.48
C VAL A 226 13.73 11.59 8.67
N ASP A 227 14.22 12.80 8.40
CA ASP A 227 14.50 13.83 9.41
C ASP A 227 13.24 14.62 9.79
N GLY A 228 12.16 14.44 9.03
CA GLY A 228 10.89 15.09 9.21
C GLY A 228 10.77 16.46 8.56
N ASN A 229 11.67 16.79 7.64
CA ASN A 229 11.57 18.02 6.86
C ASN A 229 10.54 17.85 5.75
N PRO A 230 9.72 18.87 5.46
CA PRO A 230 8.82 18.82 4.33
C PRO A 230 9.60 18.74 3.02
N VAL A 231 9.20 17.82 2.14
CA VAL A 231 9.84 17.57 0.86
C VAL A 231 8.80 17.50 -0.25
N GLU A 232 9.21 17.89 -1.45
CA GLU A 232 8.37 17.74 -2.65
C GLU A 232 8.77 16.48 -3.42
N ARG A 233 7.77 15.71 -3.83
CA ARG A 233 7.93 14.54 -4.70
C ARG A 233 7.24 14.80 -6.02
N THR A 234 7.91 14.47 -7.12
CA THR A 234 7.38 14.74 -8.46
C THR A 234 6.18 13.84 -8.76
N VAL A 235 5.07 14.43 -9.19
CA VAL A 235 3.95 13.69 -9.75
C VAL A 235 4.24 13.35 -11.21
N ARG A 236 4.21 12.06 -11.55
CA ARG A 236 4.43 11.55 -12.90
C ARG A 236 3.12 11.00 -13.46
N ALA A 237 2.88 11.24 -14.75
CA ALA A 237 1.84 10.54 -15.47
C ALA A 237 2.34 9.14 -15.84
N SER A 238 1.61 8.10 -15.47
CA SER A 238 1.86 6.74 -15.94
C SER A 238 1.55 6.64 -17.42
N GLN A 239 2.45 6.00 -18.17
CA GLN A 239 2.21 5.61 -19.56
C GLN A 239 1.54 4.24 -19.67
N LEU A 240 1.40 3.52 -18.55
CA LEU A 240 0.75 2.21 -18.51
C LEU A 240 -0.76 2.38 -18.73
N ALA A 241 -1.26 1.82 -19.83
CA ALA A 241 -2.69 1.71 -20.05
C ALA A 241 -3.31 0.69 -19.08
N ALA A 242 -4.52 0.96 -18.59
CA ALA A 242 -5.25 0.03 -17.71
C ALA A 242 -5.50 -1.34 -18.36
N SER A 243 -5.56 -1.40 -19.70
CA SER A 243 -5.71 -2.62 -20.50
C SER A 243 -4.50 -3.54 -20.50
N THR A 244 -3.29 -3.01 -20.28
CA THR A 244 -2.05 -3.80 -20.27
C THR A 244 -2.03 -4.81 -19.11
N ALA A 245 -2.77 -4.51 -18.04
CA ALA A 245 -2.90 -5.34 -16.84
C ALA A 245 -4.08 -6.33 -16.88
N ASP A 246 -4.89 -6.36 -17.95
CA ASP A 246 -5.99 -7.31 -18.12
C ASP A 246 -5.52 -8.55 -18.92
N LYS A 247 -6.25 -9.66 -18.87
CA LYS A 247 -5.98 -10.85 -19.69
C LYS A 247 -6.34 -10.65 -21.16
N GLY A 248 -7.15 -9.64 -21.49
CA GLY A 248 -7.61 -9.41 -22.86
C GLY A 248 -8.31 -10.65 -23.45
N PRO A 249 -7.94 -11.10 -24.66
CA PRO A 249 -8.57 -12.29 -25.28
C PRO A 249 -8.08 -13.62 -24.68
N TYR A 250 -7.12 -13.62 -23.76
CA TYR A 250 -6.48 -14.84 -23.26
C TYR A 250 -7.15 -15.37 -21.99
N ARG A 251 -7.13 -16.70 -21.84
CA ARG A 251 -7.68 -17.37 -20.64
C ARG A 251 -6.82 -17.16 -19.38
N HIS A 252 -5.50 -17.02 -19.54
CA HIS A 252 -4.52 -16.95 -18.45
C HIS A 252 -3.52 -15.81 -18.70
N TYR A 253 -3.07 -15.14 -17.62
CA TYR A 253 -2.03 -14.10 -17.70
C TYR A 253 -0.74 -14.63 -18.32
N MET A 254 -0.26 -15.79 -17.85
CA MET A 254 0.93 -16.44 -18.43
C MET A 254 0.80 -16.68 -19.93
N LEU A 255 -0.39 -17.05 -20.43
CA LEU A 255 -0.62 -17.25 -21.85
C LEU A 255 -0.55 -15.92 -22.61
N LYS A 256 -1.20 -14.86 -22.11
CA LYS A 256 -1.09 -13.49 -22.65
C LYS A 256 0.38 -13.08 -22.74
N GLU A 257 1.11 -13.15 -21.63
CA GLU A 257 2.51 -12.70 -21.53
C GLU A 257 3.44 -13.46 -22.47
N ILE A 258 3.23 -14.77 -22.69
CA ILE A 258 3.95 -15.55 -23.69
C ILE A 258 3.67 -15.03 -25.11
N HIS A 259 2.41 -14.75 -25.44
CA HIS A 259 2.03 -14.25 -26.76
C HIS A 259 2.42 -12.79 -27.01
N GLU A 260 2.55 -11.98 -25.97
CA GLU A 260 2.95 -10.57 -26.06
C GLU A 260 4.47 -10.37 -26.21
N GLN A 261 5.28 -11.41 -25.99
CA GLN A 261 6.75 -11.33 -26.11
C GLN A 261 7.23 -10.65 -27.40
N PRO A 262 6.70 -10.93 -28.61
CA PRO A 262 7.17 -10.27 -29.82
C PRO A 262 6.94 -8.75 -29.80
N GLY A 263 5.78 -8.30 -29.31
CA GLY A 263 5.45 -6.88 -29.19
C GLY A 263 6.30 -6.19 -28.13
N VAL A 264 6.41 -6.79 -26.94
CA VAL A 264 7.23 -6.27 -25.83
C VAL A 264 8.70 -6.18 -26.22
N ILE A 265 9.24 -7.16 -26.94
CA ILE A 265 10.62 -7.11 -27.46
C ILE A 265 10.76 -5.96 -28.47
N ALA A 266 9.82 -5.80 -29.40
CA ALA A 266 9.85 -4.70 -30.37
C ALA A 266 9.82 -3.33 -29.70
N GLU A 267 8.90 -3.10 -28.76
CA GLU A 267 8.81 -1.86 -27.96
C GLU A 267 10.08 -1.63 -27.12
N THR A 268 10.66 -2.69 -26.57
CA THR A 268 11.92 -2.62 -25.81
C THR A 268 13.10 -2.21 -26.70
N LEU A 269 13.09 -2.55 -27.98
CA LEU A 269 14.17 -2.21 -28.92
C LEU A 269 13.91 -0.91 -29.69
N GLU A 270 12.68 -0.40 -29.66
CA GLU A 270 12.27 0.81 -30.36
C GLU A 270 13.11 2.02 -29.93
N GLY A 271 13.64 2.76 -30.90
CA GLY A 271 14.51 3.92 -30.66
C GLY A 271 15.90 3.59 -30.10
N ARG A 272 16.22 2.32 -29.84
CA ARG A 272 17.52 1.90 -29.24
C ARG A 272 18.47 1.24 -30.23
N ILE A 273 17.98 0.81 -31.40
CA ILE A 273 18.82 0.23 -32.46
C ILE A 273 19.00 1.21 -33.62
N HIS A 274 20.23 1.52 -33.97
CA HIS A 274 20.59 2.28 -35.16
C HIS A 274 21.61 1.52 -36.01
N LYS A 275 21.29 1.31 -37.29
CA LYS A 275 22.15 0.56 -38.26
C LYS A 275 22.61 -0.81 -37.74
N GLY A 276 21.71 -1.55 -37.09
CA GLY A 276 21.98 -2.89 -36.57
C GLY A 276 22.88 -2.91 -35.33
N ARG A 277 23.13 -1.77 -34.70
CA ARG A 277 23.85 -1.66 -33.44
C ARG A 277 22.95 -1.05 -32.38
N LEU A 278 23.12 -1.52 -31.15
CA LEU A 278 22.50 -0.90 -29.98
C LEU A 278 23.20 0.43 -29.73
N LEU A 279 22.42 1.49 -29.53
CA LEU A 279 22.92 2.81 -29.17
C LEU A 279 23.41 2.78 -27.72
N GLU A 280 24.68 3.12 -27.48
CA GLU A 280 25.29 3.10 -26.15
C GLU A 280 24.56 4.06 -25.19
N GLU A 281 24.03 5.15 -25.72
CA GLU A 281 23.23 6.14 -24.98
C GLU A 281 21.97 5.52 -24.35
N SER A 282 21.50 4.37 -24.86
CA SER A 282 20.38 3.63 -24.29
C SER A 282 20.65 3.11 -22.88
N PHE A 283 21.92 3.02 -22.46
CA PHE A 283 22.33 2.58 -21.12
C PHE A 283 22.58 3.74 -20.15
N GLY A 284 22.30 4.98 -20.58
CA GLY A 284 22.45 6.19 -19.77
C GLY A 284 23.64 7.05 -20.19
N HIS A 285 23.66 8.28 -19.67
CA HIS A 285 24.59 9.32 -20.12
C HIS A 285 26.09 9.03 -19.91
N GLN A 286 26.44 8.10 -19.01
CA GLN A 286 27.83 7.70 -18.72
C GLN A 286 28.26 6.41 -19.43
N ALA A 287 27.36 5.77 -20.19
CA ALA A 287 27.61 4.44 -20.74
C ALA A 287 28.81 4.39 -21.68
N ARG A 288 28.95 5.41 -22.52
CA ARG A 288 30.06 5.52 -23.47
C ARG A 288 31.42 5.59 -22.76
N ASP A 289 31.55 6.48 -21.77
CA ASP A 289 32.79 6.65 -20.99
C ASP A 289 33.17 5.37 -20.24
N LEU A 290 32.20 4.55 -19.85
CA LEU A 290 32.42 3.26 -19.18
C LEU A 290 32.79 2.16 -20.16
N PHE A 291 32.15 2.07 -21.33
CA PHE A 291 32.46 1.07 -22.34
C PHE A 291 33.83 1.31 -22.99
N ASP A 292 34.24 2.56 -23.14
CA ASP A 292 35.57 2.92 -23.65
C ASP A 292 36.73 2.54 -22.68
N GLN A 293 36.43 2.15 -21.44
CA GLN A 293 37.42 1.70 -20.45
C GLN A 293 37.68 0.18 -20.44
N THR A 294 36.91 -0.60 -21.21
CA THR A 294 36.97 -2.07 -21.28
C THR A 294 37.26 -2.56 -22.68
#